data_AF-A0AAJ4R887-F1
#
_entry.id   AF-A0AAJ4R887-F1
#
_cell.length_a   1.000
_cell.length_b   1.000
_cell.length_c   1.000
_cell.angle_alpha   90.00
_cell.angle_beta   90.00
_cell.angle_gamma   90.00
#
_symmetry.space_group_name_H-M   'P 1'
#
loop_
_entity.id
_entity.type
_entity.pdbx_description
1 polymer ?
#
loop_
_entity_poly.entity_id
_entity_poly.type
_entity_poly.pdbx_seq_one_letter_code
_entity_poly.pdbx_strand_id
1 'polypeptide(L)' 'MRDPDRIPVTLEAVEQYWQEYPDLRLGQLLYKIANECGYEDPFYMEEDELLAVIEDDIE' A
#
# COMPACT_ATOMS: atom_id res chain seq x y z
N MET A 1 -17.86 -11.94 0.78
CA MET A 1 -16.61 -12.53 0.22
C MET A 1 -15.90 -11.41 -0.50
N ARG A 2 -14.58 -11.25 -0.33
CA ARG A 2 -13.83 -10.17 -1.00
C ARG A 2 -13.70 -10.47 -2.50
N ASP A 3 -13.71 -9.45 -3.33
CA ASP A 3 -13.55 -9.56 -4.79
C ASP A 3 -12.13 -10.04 -5.16
N PRO A 4 -11.95 -11.11 -5.94
CA PRO A 4 -10.62 -11.52 -6.41
C PRO A 4 -9.96 -10.50 -7.35
N ASP A 5 -10.74 -9.72 -8.09
CA ASP A 5 -10.23 -8.82 -9.14
C ASP A 5 -9.47 -7.62 -8.56
N ARG A 6 -9.61 -7.36 -7.25
CA ARG A 6 -8.85 -6.33 -6.52
C ARG A 6 -7.37 -6.68 -6.35
N ILE A 7 -7.02 -7.96 -6.29
CA ILE A 7 -5.65 -8.42 -6.02
C ILE A 7 -4.64 -7.90 -7.05
N PRO A 8 -4.83 -8.11 -8.37
CA PRO A 8 -3.86 -7.63 -9.36
C PRO A 8 -3.71 -6.10 -9.35
N VAL A 9 -4.81 -5.36 -9.15
CA VAL A 9 -4.80 -3.88 -9.08
C VAL A 9 -3.93 -3.41 -7.92
N THR A 10 -4.15 -3.96 -6.73
CA THR A 10 -3.36 -3.61 -5.53
C THR A 10 -1.89 -4.00 -5.68
N LEU A 11 -1.60 -5.16 -6.29
CA LEU A 11 -0.22 -5.59 -6.52
C LEU A 11 0.53 -4.68 -7.50
N GLU A 12 -0.14 -4.21 -8.57
CA GLU A 12 0.47 -3.28 -9.54
C GLU A 12 0.78 -1.93 -8.89
N ALA A 13 -0.14 -1.36 -8.10
CA ALA A 13 0.09 -0.12 -7.37
C ALA A 13 1.24 -0.26 -6.36
N VAL A 14 1.26 -1.35 -5.59
CA VAL A 14 2.35 -1.63 -4.63
C VAL A 14 3.69 -1.83 -5.34
N GLU A 15 3.71 -2.50 -6.50
CA GLU A 15 4.93 -2.66 -7.29
C GLU A 15 5.50 -1.31 -7.74
N GLN A 16 4.66 -0.44 -8.32
CA GLN A 16 5.07 0.89 -8.77
C GLN A 16 5.61 1.72 -7.61
N TYR A 17 4.88 1.78 -6.51
CA TYR A 17 5.29 2.50 -5.31
C TYR A 17 6.60 1.98 -4.71
N TRP A 18 6.79 0.66 -4.69
CA TRP A 18 7.98 0.05 -4.12
C TRP A 18 9.25 0.38 -4.93
N GLN A 19 9.13 0.66 -6.23
CA GLN A 19 10.26 1.10 -7.06
C GLN A 19 10.85 2.45 -6.60
N GLU A 20 10.04 3.31 -5.98
CA GLU A 20 10.50 4.59 -5.40
C GLU A 20 11.23 4.41 -4.05
N TYR A 21 11.00 3.27 -3.37
CA TYR A 21 11.60 2.94 -2.07
C TYR A 21 12.29 1.57 -2.10
N PRO A 22 13.30 1.36 -2.96
CA PRO A 22 13.89 0.03 -3.21
C PRO A 22 14.63 -0.55 -1.99
N ASP A 23 14.98 0.28 -1.01
CA ASP A 23 15.65 -0.13 0.23
C ASP A 23 14.67 -0.78 1.24
N LEU A 24 13.37 -0.50 1.12
CA LEU A 24 12.37 -1.10 2.00
C LEU A 24 12.08 -2.53 1.54
N ARG A 25 11.82 -3.44 2.48
CA ARG A 25 11.17 -4.73 2.16
C ARG A 25 9.65 -4.52 2.13
N LEU A 26 8.91 -5.35 1.41
CA LEU A 26 7.44 -5.25 1.29
C LEU A 26 6.73 -5.00 2.63
N GLY A 27 7.06 -5.76 3.68
CA GLY A 27 6.43 -5.55 5.00
C GLY A 27 6.73 -4.19 5.64
N GLN A 28 7.92 -3.62 5.39
CA GLN A 28 8.28 -2.28 5.86
C GLN A 28 7.61 -1.18 5.03
N LEU A 29 7.41 -1.43 3.73
CA LEU A 29 6.65 -0.55 2.84
C LEU A 29 5.19 -0.46 3.30
N LEU A 30 4.54 -1.60 3.55
CA LEU A 30 3.17 -1.64 4.09
C LEU A 30 3.07 -0.98 5.47
N TYR A 31 4.11 -1.12 6.30
CA TYR A 31 4.18 -0.41 7.58
C TYR A 31 4.27 1.11 7.40
N LYS A 32 5.08 1.60 6.45
CA LYS A 32 5.16 3.04 6.12
C LYS A 32 3.79 3.57 5.70
N ILE A 33 3.16 2.92 4.72
CA ILE A 33 1.84 3.32 4.19
C ILE A 33 0.79 3.33 5.30
N ALA A 34 0.75 2.28 6.13
CA ALA A 34 -0.19 2.21 7.25
C ALA A 34 -0.01 3.38 8.23
N ASN A 35 1.23 3.79 8.54
CA ASN A 35 1.47 4.95 9.39
C ASN A 35 1.00 6.26 8.75
N GLU A 36 1.09 6.40 7.43
CA GLU A 36 0.58 7.57 6.69
C GLU A 36 -0.95 7.64 6.72
N CYS A 37 -1.62 6.49 6.72
CA CYS A 37 -3.05 6.38 7.00
C CYS A 37 -3.41 6.57 8.49
N GLY A 38 -2.43 6.75 9.39
CA GLY A 38 -2.66 6.91 10.83
C GLY A 38 -2.83 5.60 11.62
N TYR A 39 -2.43 4.46 11.04
CA TYR A 39 -2.45 3.15 11.69
C TYR A 39 -1.07 2.73 12.22
N GLU A 40 -1.01 2.26 13.45
CA GLU A 40 0.22 1.67 14.03
C GLU A 40 0.50 0.25 13.54
N ASP A 41 -0.52 -0.46 13.05
CA ASP A 41 -0.45 -1.83 12.54
C ASP A 41 -1.17 -1.93 11.18
N PRO A 42 -0.47 -2.35 10.10
CA PRO A 42 -1.05 -2.53 8.77
C PRO A 42 -2.25 -3.48 8.70
N PHE A 43 -2.45 -4.33 9.72
CA PHE A 43 -3.59 -5.24 9.78
C PHE A 43 -4.95 -4.52 9.76
N TYR A 44 -5.02 -3.27 10.22
CA TYR A 44 -6.26 -2.49 10.29
C TYR A 44 -6.49 -1.55 9.11
N MET A 45 -5.49 -1.39 8.24
CA MET A 45 -5.59 -0.57 7.05
C MET A 45 -6.40 -1.30 5.97
N GLU A 46 -7.35 -0.60 5.36
CA GLU A 46 -8.12 -1.11 4.24
C GLU A 46 -7.42 -0.81 2.89
N GLU A 47 -7.84 -1.50 1.84
CA GLU A 47 -7.20 -1.46 0.52
C GLU A 47 -7.36 -0.10 -0.19
N ASP A 48 -8.50 0.54 -0.03
CA ASP A 48 -8.78 1.88 -0.57
C ASP A 48 -7.91 2.97 0.09
N GLU A 49 -7.64 2.85 1.39
CA GLU A 49 -6.72 3.74 2.10
C GLU A 49 -5.27 3.56 1.62
N LEU A 50 -4.84 2.31 1.42
CA LEU A 50 -3.53 2.01 0.85
C LEU A 50 -3.36 2.63 -0.54
N LEU A 51 -4.38 2.48 -1.40
CA LEU A 51 -4.32 3.01 -2.77
C LEU A 51 -4.30 4.54 -2.78
N ALA A 52 -5.07 5.20 -1.91
CA ALA A 52 -5.09 6.65 -1.80
C ALA A 52 -3.73 7.24 -1.43
N VAL A 53 -3.00 6.61 -0.50
CA VAL A 53 -1.64 7.07 -0.13
C VAL A 53 -0.66 6.87 -1.28
N ILE A 54 -0.73 5.74 -1.99
CA ILE A 54 0.14 5.47 -3.13
C ILE A 54 -0.11 6.49 -4.26
N GLU A 55 -1.38 6.84 -4.53
CA GLU A 55 -1.74 7.85 -5.54
C GLU A 55 -1.24 9.26 -5.15
N ASP A 56 -1.37 9.67 -3.89
CA ASP A 56 -0.94 11.00 -3.41
C ASP A 56 0.60 11.17 -3.41
N ASP A 57 1.35 10.10 -3.15
CA ASP A 57 2.82 10.14 -3.14
C ASP A 57 3.47 10.11 -4.55
N ILE A 58 2.73 9.66 -5.59
CA ILE A 58 3.23 9.53 -6.97
C ILE A 58 2.90 10.78 -7.83
N GLU A 59 2.01 11.66 -7.37
CA GLU A 59 1.73 12.98 -7.99
C GLU A 59 2.81 14.04 -7.71
#